data_AF-A0A842NAB8-F1
#
_entry.id   AF-A0A842NAB8-F1
#
_cell.length_a   1.000
_cell.length_b   1.000
_cell.length_c   1.000
_cell.angle_alpha   90.00
_cell.angle_beta   90.00
_cell.angle_gamma   90.00
#
_symmetry.space_group_name_H-M   'P 1'
#
loop_
_entity.id
_entity.type
_entity.pdbx_description
1 polymer ?
#
loop_
_entity_poly.entity_id
_entity_poly.type
_entity_poly.pdbx_seq_one_letter_code
_entity_poly.pdbx_strand_id
1 'polypeptide(L)'
;MMRRVETGESHSGEISLDLFQGGVFKTKAYLVESLKVVAEGMERLRVSQVEPIHICTGYILSKAREALIEEGYTVEGVKIVGPTQELAEREFLKSLVRLGIGDMTIVASMRSFNSFLAWVHENLEERERFVKTGWTSWPRLREGRAPQ
;
A
#
# COMPACT_ATOMS: atom_id res chain seq x y z
N MET A 1 6.95 0.33 1.85
CA MET A 1 8.31 -0.07 1.44
C MET A 1 9.17 1.17 1.38
N MET A 2 10.32 1.14 2.06
CA MET A 2 11.34 2.19 2.08
C MET A 2 12.70 1.52 1.86
N ARG A 3 13.60 2.18 1.14
CA ARG A 3 14.92 1.65 0.81
C ARG A 3 15.95 2.77 0.82
N ARG A 4 17.07 2.55 1.51
CA ARG A 4 18.28 3.36 1.36
C ARG A 4 18.98 2.93 0.08
N VAL A 5 19.12 3.85 -0.88
CA VAL A 5 19.51 3.48 -2.25
C VAL A 5 20.95 3.00 -2.31
N GLU A 6 21.81 3.65 -1.53
CA GLU A 6 23.26 3.47 -1.47
C GLU A 6 23.65 2.14 -0.81
N THR A 7 22.94 1.76 0.26
CA THR A 7 23.27 0.57 1.06
C THR A 7 22.40 -0.63 0.71
N GLY A 8 21.22 -0.40 0.13
CA GLY A 8 20.22 -1.44 -0.12
C GLY A 8 19.42 -1.86 1.11
N GLU A 9 19.69 -1.28 2.29
CA GLU A 9 18.88 -1.48 3.50
C GLU A 9 17.43 -1.08 3.22
N SER A 10 16.47 -1.85 3.74
CA SER A 10 15.06 -1.62 3.45
C SER A 10 14.17 -1.94 4.64
N HIS A 11 13.00 -1.31 4.63
CA HIS A 11 11.95 -1.52 5.61
C HIS A 11 10.59 -1.63 4.91
N SER A 12 9.79 -2.60 5.33
CA SER A 12 8.39 -2.74 4.95
C SER A 12 7.52 -2.71 6.20
N GLY A 13 6.34 -2.10 6.04
CA GLY A 13 5.24 -2.17 6.98
C GLY A 13 3.94 -2.28 6.21
N GLU A 14 2.88 -2.69 6.91
CA GLU A 14 1.56 -2.95 6.35
C GLU A 14 0.52 -2.10 7.08
N ILE A 15 -0.48 -1.65 6.34
CA ILE A 15 -1.63 -0.95 6.91
C ILE A 15 -2.76 -1.97 7.00
N SER A 16 -3.37 -2.07 8.17
CA SER A 16 -4.42 -3.06 8.42
C SER A 16 -5.62 -2.88 7.48
N LEU A 17 -6.16 -4.00 7.00
CA LEU A 17 -7.21 -4.02 5.97
C LEU A 17 -8.53 -3.42 6.45
N ASP A 18 -8.87 -3.59 7.72
CA ASP A 18 -10.08 -3.05 8.34
C ASP A 18 -10.17 -1.51 8.22
N LEU A 19 -9.02 -0.82 8.16
CA LEU A 19 -8.97 0.63 7.94
C LEU A 19 -9.45 1.05 6.54
N PHE A 20 -9.55 0.09 5.61
CA PHE A 20 -10.06 0.27 4.25
C PHE A 20 -11.50 -0.21 4.07
N GLN A 21 -12.15 -0.70 5.12
CA GLN A 21 -13.47 -1.34 5.04
C GLN A 21 -14.58 -0.49 5.66
N GLY A 22 -15.77 -0.60 5.07
CA GLY A 22 -17.00 0.01 5.59
C GLY A 22 -16.87 1.50 5.96
N GLY A 23 -17.44 1.87 7.11
CA GLY A 23 -17.43 3.24 7.61
C GLY A 23 -16.05 3.74 8.05
N VAL A 24 -15.13 2.85 8.42
CA VAL A 24 -13.79 3.21 8.91
C VAL A 24 -12.99 3.94 7.84
N PHE A 25 -13.12 3.55 6.57
CA PHE A 25 -12.45 4.23 5.46
C PHE A 25 -12.75 5.74 5.41
N LYS A 26 -13.96 6.17 5.80
CA LYS A 26 -14.36 7.59 5.79
C LYS A 26 -13.59 8.42 6.81
N THR A 27 -13.10 7.82 7.89
CA THR A 27 -12.28 8.52 8.90
C THR A 27 -10.88 8.81 8.41
N LYS A 28 -10.46 8.17 7.30
CA LYS A 28 -9.10 8.23 6.76
C LYS A 28 -8.01 7.81 7.76
N ALA A 29 -8.35 6.98 8.74
CA ALA A 29 -7.39 6.45 9.73
C ALA A 29 -6.20 5.74 9.07
N TYR A 30 -6.38 5.14 7.89
CA TYR A 30 -5.31 4.56 7.09
C TYR A 30 -4.18 5.55 6.72
N LEU A 31 -4.47 6.86 6.63
CA LEU A 31 -3.42 7.88 6.38
C LEU A 31 -2.56 8.12 7.62
N VAL A 32 -3.18 8.06 8.80
CA VAL A 32 -2.46 8.14 10.08
C VAL A 32 -1.61 6.90 10.27
N GLU A 33 -2.16 5.73 9.98
CA GLU A 33 -1.42 4.47 10.06
C GLU A 33 -0.26 4.43 9.05
N SER A 34 -0.47 4.94 7.83
CA SER A 34 0.61 5.10 6.87
C SER A 34 1.74 6.00 7.37
N LEU A 35 1.42 7.08 8.09
CA LEU A 35 2.43 7.95 8.69
C LEU A 35 3.25 7.21 9.75
N LYS A 36 2.61 6.39 10.60
CA LYS A 36 3.33 5.58 11.61
C LYS A 36 4.31 4.60 10.95
N VAL A 37 3.87 3.88 9.93
CA VAL A 37 4.74 2.96 9.16
C VAL A 37 5.93 3.70 8.56
N VAL A 38 5.72 4.91 8.04
CA VAL A 38 6.81 5.73 7.51
C VAL A 38 7.76 6.15 8.63
N ALA A 39 7.26 6.63 9.77
CA ALA A 39 8.08 7.03 10.91
C ALA A 39 8.94 5.87 11.44
N GLU A 40 8.38 4.66 11.56
CA GLU A 40 9.14 3.46 11.93
C GLU A 40 10.26 3.15 10.92
N GLY A 41 9.98 3.29 9.63
CA GLY A 41 11.00 3.12 8.59
C GLY A 41 12.09 4.18 8.62
N MET A 42 11.74 5.44 8.91
CA MET A 42 12.69 6.54 9.09
C MET A 42 13.66 6.25 10.23
N GLU A 43 13.14 5.78 11.37
CA GLU A 43 13.93 5.40 12.53
C GLU A 43 14.85 4.22 12.21
N ARG A 44 14.31 3.13 11.65
CA ARG A 44 15.09 1.92 11.33
C ARG A 44 16.19 2.17 10.31
N LEU A 45 15.94 3.00 9.31
CA LEU A 45 16.91 3.37 8.28
C LEU A 45 17.82 4.54 8.69
N ARG A 46 17.64 5.06 9.90
CA ARG A 46 18.39 6.18 10.48
C ARG A 46 18.46 7.37 9.53
N VAL A 47 17.32 7.75 8.97
CA VAL A 47 17.24 8.79 7.94
C VAL A 47 17.56 10.15 8.55
N SER A 48 18.48 10.87 7.92
CA SER A 48 18.92 12.20 8.35
C SER A 48 18.15 13.30 7.62
N GLN A 49 18.17 14.52 8.15
CA GLN A 49 17.55 15.68 7.48
C GLN A 49 18.38 16.26 6.33
N VAL A 50 19.64 15.83 6.19
CA VAL A 50 20.57 16.35 5.17
C VAL A 50 20.54 15.56 3.86
N GLU A 51 19.75 14.49 3.80
CA GLU A 51 19.54 13.67 2.60
C GLU A 51 18.12 13.85 2.04
N PRO A 52 17.95 13.83 0.70
CA PRO A 52 16.64 13.94 0.10
C PRO A 52 15.84 12.65 0.27
N ILE A 53 14.55 12.79 0.56
CA ILE A 53 13.60 11.67 0.62
C ILE A 53 12.75 11.68 -0.65
N HIS A 54 12.96 10.68 -1.50
CA HIS A 54 12.13 10.40 -2.66
C HIS A 54 10.90 9.59 -2.24
N ILE A 55 9.70 10.16 -2.37
CA ILE A 55 8.43 9.53 -1.96
C ILE A 55 7.47 9.38 -3.14
N CYS A 56 6.75 8.25 -3.20
CA CYS A 56 5.71 8.05 -4.19
C CYS A 56 4.56 9.07 -4.01
N THR A 57 3.99 9.55 -5.10
CA THR A 57 2.90 10.54 -5.11
C THR A 57 1.52 9.96 -4.77
N GLY A 58 1.42 8.65 -4.54
CA GLY A 58 0.18 7.97 -4.19
C GLY A 58 -0.50 8.57 -2.96
N TYR A 59 -1.84 8.70 -2.99
CA TYR A 59 -2.60 9.38 -1.94
C TYR A 59 -2.40 8.78 -0.54
N ILE A 60 -2.10 7.49 -0.44
CA ILE A 60 -1.85 6.81 0.84
C ILE A 60 -0.69 7.44 1.63
N LEU A 61 0.30 8.01 0.94
CA LEU A 61 1.48 8.66 1.54
C LEU A 61 1.33 10.17 1.70
N SER A 62 0.16 10.75 1.38
CA SER A 62 -0.05 12.21 1.42
C SER A 62 0.27 12.81 2.78
N LYS A 63 -0.34 12.28 3.85
CA LYS A 63 -0.11 12.72 5.22
C LYS A 63 1.33 12.52 5.70
N ALA A 64 1.97 11.43 5.27
CA ALA A 64 3.38 11.18 5.60
C ALA A 64 4.31 12.21 4.95
N ARG A 65 4.07 12.54 3.69
CA ARG A 65 4.81 13.58 2.98
C ARG A 65 4.67 14.95 3.65
N GLU A 66 3.44 15.33 4.00
CA GLU A 66 3.16 16.60 4.70
C GLU A 66 3.92 16.68 6.03
N ALA A 67 3.81 15.64 6.87
CA ALA A 67 4.50 15.60 8.16
C ALA A 67 6.03 15.70 8.03
N LEU A 68 6.63 14.97 7.09
CA LEU A 68 8.07 15.03 6.86
C LEU A 68 8.55 16.43 6.43
N ILE A 69 7.77 17.12 5.60
CA ILE A 69 8.08 18.51 5.21
C ILE A 69 7.97 19.45 6.40
N GLU A 70 6.92 19.30 7.22
CA GLU A 70 6.72 20.09 8.45
C GLU A 70 7.84 19.88 9.48
N GLU A 71 8.40 18.66 9.54
CA GLU A 71 9.56 18.31 10.38
C GLU A 71 10.90 18.81 9.82
N GLY A 72 10.91 19.40 8.62
CA GLY A 72 12.10 20.00 8.02
C GLY A 72 12.93 19.07 7.11
N TYR A 73 12.40 17.91 6.73
CA TYR A 73 13.05 17.05 5.73
C TYR A 73 12.91 17.61 4.32
N THR A 74 13.93 17.39 3.49
CA THR A 74 13.83 17.64 2.04
C THR A 74 13.11 16.48 1.38
N VAL A 75 11.85 16.67 0.97
CA VAL A 75 11.00 15.61 0.39
C VAL A 75 10.66 15.93 -1.07
N GLU A 76 10.86 14.96 -1.96
CA GLU A 76 10.52 15.08 -3.38
C GLU A 76 9.55 13.97 -3.81
N GLY A 77 8.45 14.37 -4.44
CA GLY A 77 7.46 13.45 -4.99
C GLY A 77 7.91 12.88 -6.33
N VAL A 78 8.19 11.57 -6.39
CA VAL A 78 8.71 10.92 -7.61
C VAL A 78 7.94 9.66 -7.98
N LYS A 79 8.09 9.21 -9.22
CA LYS A 79 7.70 7.87 -9.63
C LYS A 79 8.77 6.86 -9.19
N ILE A 80 8.41 5.98 -8.26
CA ILE A 80 9.32 4.91 -7.81
C ILE A 80 9.37 3.81 -8.88
N VAL A 81 10.59 3.44 -9.29
CA VAL A 81 10.88 2.41 -10.28
C VAL A 81 12.09 1.57 -9.84
N GLY A 82 12.37 0.48 -10.56
CA GLY A 82 13.56 -0.35 -10.34
C GLY A 82 13.52 -1.11 -9.01
N PRO A 83 14.68 -1.28 -8.32
CA PRO A 83 14.79 -2.17 -7.17
C PRO A 83 13.77 -1.89 -6.07
N THR A 84 13.50 -0.63 -5.73
CA THR A 84 12.54 -0.27 -4.68
C THR A 84 11.11 -0.71 -5.04
N GLN A 85 10.72 -0.61 -6.32
CA GLN A 85 9.43 -1.08 -6.81
C GLN A 85 9.36 -2.61 -6.74
N GLU A 86 10.42 -3.31 -7.16
CA GLU A 86 10.50 -4.78 -7.09
C GLU A 86 10.43 -5.30 -5.64
N LEU A 87 11.06 -4.60 -4.70
CA LEU A 87 10.93 -4.90 -3.26
C LEU A 87 9.47 -4.75 -2.81
N ALA A 88 8.82 -3.64 -3.19
CA ALA A 88 7.44 -3.36 -2.80
C ALA A 88 6.47 -4.42 -3.36
N GLU A 89 6.62 -4.78 -4.63
CA GLU A 89 5.81 -5.83 -5.27
C GLU A 89 6.00 -7.19 -4.61
N ARG A 90 7.24 -7.55 -4.28
CA ARG A 90 7.52 -8.81 -3.60
C ARG A 90 6.92 -8.86 -2.19
N GLU A 91 7.01 -7.78 -1.42
CA GLU A 91 6.38 -7.72 -0.10
C GLU A 91 4.85 -7.75 -0.20
N PHE A 92 4.27 -7.13 -1.23
CA PHE A 92 2.84 -7.26 -1.52
C PHE A 92 2.44 -8.71 -1.79
N LEU A 93 3.15 -9.45 -2.65
CA LEU A 93 2.85 -10.86 -2.90
C LEU A 93 2.95 -11.72 -1.62
N LYS A 94 3.99 -11.49 -0.81
CA LYS A 94 4.13 -12.17 0.49
C LYS A 94 2.96 -11.87 1.43
N SER A 95 2.47 -10.63 1.43
CA SER A 95 1.30 -10.23 2.21
C SER A 95 0.06 -11.01 1.79
N LEU A 96 -0.19 -11.12 0.47
CA LEU A 96 -1.32 -11.90 -0.05
C LEU A 96 -1.24 -13.38 0.34
N VAL A 97 -0.04 -13.98 0.28
CA VAL A 97 0.18 -15.36 0.74
C VAL A 97 -0.12 -15.50 2.24
N ARG A 98 0.36 -14.56 3.08
CA ARG A 98 0.07 -14.57 4.53
C ARG A 98 -1.42 -14.44 4.83
N LEU A 99 -2.15 -13.67 4.04
CA LEU A 99 -3.61 -13.51 4.16
C LEU A 99 -4.40 -14.75 3.69
N GLY A 100 -3.74 -15.74 3.09
CA GLY A 100 -4.37 -16.95 2.58
C GLY A 100 -5.13 -16.76 1.26
N ILE A 101 -4.80 -15.71 0.49
CA ILE A 101 -5.42 -15.43 -0.81
C ILE A 101 -5.03 -16.48 -1.86
N GLY A 102 -3.83 -17.04 -1.75
CA GLY A 102 -3.31 -18.11 -2.60
C GLY A 102 -1.85 -18.39 -2.27
N ASP A 103 -1.28 -19.42 -2.89
CA ASP A 103 0.17 -19.62 -2.87
C ASP A 103 0.89 -18.59 -3.74
N MET A 104 2.23 -18.57 -3.70
CA MET A 104 3.05 -17.63 -4.46
C MET A 104 2.79 -17.70 -5.97
N THR A 105 2.49 -18.89 -6.50
CA THR A 105 2.20 -19.09 -7.92
C THR A 105 0.89 -18.44 -8.31
N ILE A 106 -0.16 -18.66 -7.50
CA ILE A 106 -1.49 -18.08 -7.70
C ILE A 106 -1.41 -16.56 -7.61
N VAL A 107 -0.83 -16.01 -6.54
CA VAL A 107 -0.82 -14.55 -6.36
C VAL A 107 0.06 -13.83 -7.38
N ALA A 108 1.17 -14.45 -7.84
CA ALA A 108 2.03 -13.88 -8.87
C ALA A 108 1.40 -13.89 -10.28
N SER A 109 0.37 -14.72 -10.49
CA SER A 109 -0.41 -14.74 -11.73
C SER A 109 -1.43 -13.57 -11.79
N MET A 110 -1.88 -13.08 -10.63
CA MET A 110 -2.80 -11.94 -10.52
C MET A 110 -2.04 -10.62 -10.62
N ARG A 111 -1.82 -10.16 -11.86
CA ARG A 111 -1.00 -8.96 -12.13
C ARG A 111 -1.78 -7.68 -12.40
N SER A 112 -3.10 -7.74 -12.39
CA SER A 112 -3.94 -6.58 -12.67
C SER A 112 -5.08 -6.45 -11.67
N PHE A 113 -5.58 -5.23 -11.54
CA PHE A 113 -6.81 -4.95 -10.79
C PHE A 113 -7.96 -5.88 -11.22
N ASN A 114 -8.15 -6.07 -12.52
CA ASN A 114 -9.20 -6.94 -13.06
C ASN A 114 -8.99 -8.41 -12.68
N SER A 115 -7.74 -8.88 -12.61
CA SER A 115 -7.43 -10.25 -12.17
C SER A 115 -7.82 -10.46 -10.71
N PHE A 116 -7.49 -9.51 -9.82
CA PHE A 116 -7.92 -9.57 -8.42
C PHE A 116 -9.43 -9.45 -8.29
N LEU A 117 -10.07 -8.57 -9.07
CA LEU A 117 -11.52 -8.40 -9.05
C LEU A 117 -12.24 -9.68 -9.52
N ALA A 118 -11.76 -10.32 -10.58
CA ALA A 118 -12.27 -11.61 -11.04
C ALA A 118 -12.13 -12.69 -9.97
N TRP A 119 -10.96 -12.78 -9.32
CA TRP A 119 -10.74 -13.67 -8.18
C TRP A 119 -11.73 -13.40 -7.05
N VAL A 120 -12.02 -12.14 -6.70
CA VAL A 120 -13.05 -11.85 -5.70
C VAL A 120 -14.43 -12.36 -6.16
N HIS A 121 -14.80 -12.12 -7.41
CA HIS A 121 -16.12 -12.49 -7.93
C HIS A 121 -16.38 -14.00 -8.02
N GLU A 122 -15.35 -14.83 -8.21
CA GLU A 122 -15.48 -16.29 -8.19
C GLU A 122 -16.06 -16.82 -6.87
N ASN A 123 -15.81 -16.14 -5.75
CA ASN A 123 -16.39 -16.45 -4.45
C ASN A 123 -16.56 -15.18 -3.62
N LEU A 124 -17.51 -14.34 -4.04
CA LEU A 124 -17.71 -13.01 -3.46
C LEU A 124 -17.98 -13.05 -1.96
N GLU A 125 -18.79 -14.01 -1.50
CA GLU A 125 -19.22 -14.15 -0.10
C GLU A 125 -18.02 -14.32 0.83
N GLU A 126 -17.08 -15.21 0.48
CA GLU A 126 -15.88 -15.46 1.30
C GLU A 126 -14.74 -14.46 1.05
N ARG A 127 -14.63 -13.93 -0.19
CA ARG A 127 -13.47 -13.13 -0.61
C ARG A 127 -13.66 -11.63 -0.42
N GLU A 128 -14.89 -11.13 -0.26
CA GLU A 128 -15.17 -9.71 -0.01
C GLU A 128 -14.46 -9.18 1.24
N ARG A 129 -14.22 -10.04 2.24
CA ARG A 129 -13.46 -9.70 3.46
C ARG A 129 -12.02 -9.27 3.22
N PHE A 130 -11.43 -9.56 2.05
CA PHE A 130 -10.08 -9.15 1.67
C PHE A 130 -10.03 -7.82 0.90
N VAL A 131 -11.19 -7.21 0.65
CA VAL A 131 -11.31 -6.08 -0.26
C VAL A 131 -11.45 -4.77 0.51
N LYS A 132 -10.93 -3.70 -0.08
CA LYS A 132 -11.27 -2.33 0.28
C LYS A 132 -12.73 -2.07 -0.07
N THR A 133 -13.63 -2.18 0.91
CA THR A 133 -15.08 -2.01 0.71
C THR A 133 -15.58 -0.60 1.01
N GLY A 134 -14.77 0.24 1.68
CA GLY A 134 -15.22 1.55 2.16
C GLY A 134 -15.24 2.68 1.11
N TRP A 135 -14.69 2.45 -0.08
CA TRP A 135 -14.68 3.43 -1.18
C TRP A 135 -15.94 3.40 -2.04
N THR A 136 -16.24 4.53 -2.68
CA THR A 136 -17.48 4.78 -3.43
C THR A 136 -17.70 3.89 -4.64
N SER A 137 -16.62 3.37 -5.23
CA SER A 137 -16.71 2.49 -6.40
C SER A 137 -17.06 1.04 -6.05
N TRP A 138 -16.85 0.62 -4.79
CA TRP A 138 -17.07 -0.78 -4.40
C TRP A 138 -18.49 -1.28 -4.67
N PRO A 139 -19.58 -0.56 -4.29
CA PRO A 139 -20.94 -1.06 -4.51
C PRO A 139 -21.22 -1.40 -5.99
N ARG A 140 -20.73 -0.56 -6.91
CA ARG A 140 -20.86 -0.80 -8.36
C ARG A 140 -20.07 -2.04 -8.80
N LEU A 141 -18.81 -2.14 -8.37
CA LEU A 141 -17.93 -3.25 -8.75
C LEU A 141 -18.42 -4.58 -8.19
N ARG A 142 -18.91 -4.58 -6.94
CA ARG A 142 -19.48 -5.74 -6.24
C ARG A 142 -20.61 -6.40 -7.03
N GLU A 143 -21.42 -5.61 -7.73
CA GLU A 143 -22.53 -6.08 -8.56
C GLU A 143 -22.11 -6.57 -9.96
N GLY A 144 -20.81 -6.60 -10.26
CA GLY A 144 -20.29 -7.04 -11.57
C GLY A 144 -20.40 -5.97 -12.67
N ARG A 145 -20.65 -4.70 -12.31
CA ARG A 145 -20.69 -3.60 -13.28
C ARG A 145 -19.27 -3.07 -13.50
N ALA A 146 -18.74 -3.21 -14.72
CA ALA A 146 -17.41 -2.72 -15.10
C ALA A 146 -17.23 -1.22 -14.72
N PRO A 147 -16.01 -0.74 -14.39
CA PRO A 147 -15.77 0.69 -14.24
C PRO A 147 -16.12 1.45 -15.54
N GLN A 148 -16.65 2.68 -15.43
CA GLN A 148 -16.79 3.59 -16.59
C GLN A 148 -15.44 4.20 -16.92
#